data_AF-A0AAU7W291-F1
#
_entry.id   AF-A0AAU7W291-F1
#
_cell.length_a   1.000
_cell.length_b   1.000
_cell.length_c   1.000
_cell.angle_alpha   90.00
_cell.angle_beta   90.00
_cell.angle_gamma   90.00
#
_symmetry.space_group_name_H-M   'P 1'
#
loop_
_entity.id
_entity.type
_entity.pdbx_description
1 polymer ?
#
loop_
_entity_poly.entity_id
_entity_poly.type
_entity_poly.pdbx_seq_one_letter_code
_entity_poly.pdbx_strand_id
1 'polypeptide(L)'
;MAVATPLAAASVAPPAAFWATGATVSVVSGNATNYTLEGSDADGELAVLPVGSTVTITPDAGVTLAFVSALGIVVTSNPDGTITAVIAAADVTNVRIRFRPTGPSGSGYAITTNVPIAPFTETISVTLT
;
A
#
# COMPACT_ATOMS: atom_id res chain seq x y z
N MET A 1 -50.85 -5.73 5.24
CA MET A 1 -49.99 -4.54 5.36
C MET A 1 -48.55 -5.03 5.33
N ALA A 2 -47.94 -5.12 4.14
CA ALA A 2 -46.55 -5.52 4.01
C ALA A 2 -45.69 -4.26 4.15
N VAL A 3 -44.96 -4.15 5.26
CA VAL A 3 -43.95 -3.10 5.44
C VAL A 3 -42.75 -3.48 4.59
N ALA A 4 -42.48 -2.69 3.55
CA ALA A 4 -41.23 -2.76 2.82
C ALA A 4 -40.13 -2.22 3.74
N THR A 5 -39.23 -3.09 4.19
CA THR A 5 -37.96 -2.67 4.78
C THR A 5 -37.16 -1.93 3.72
N PRO A 6 -36.67 -0.69 3.97
CA PRO A 6 -35.77 -0.05 3.03
C PRO A 6 -34.49 -0.90 2.95
N LEU A 7 -34.19 -1.40 1.76
CA LEU A 7 -32.87 -1.95 1.46
C LEU A 7 -31.92 -0.76 1.51
N ALA A 8 -31.15 -0.65 2.59
CA ALA A 8 -30.06 0.30 2.65
C ALA A 8 -29.12 -0.02 1.47
N ALA A 9 -29.09 0.86 0.47
CA ALA A 9 -28.06 0.80 -0.54
C ALA A 9 -26.75 1.00 0.21
N ALA A 10 -25.95 -0.07 0.34
CA ALA A 10 -24.58 0.06 0.76
C ALA A 10 -23.94 1.04 -0.24
N SER A 11 -23.54 2.21 0.24
CA SER A 11 -22.77 3.17 -0.54
C SER A 11 -21.38 2.56 -0.75
N VAL A 12 -21.29 1.61 -1.68
CA VAL A 12 -20.01 1.08 -2.13
C VAL A 12 -19.36 2.22 -2.90
N ALA A 13 -18.20 2.68 -2.43
CA ALA A 13 -17.46 3.72 -3.12
C ALA A 13 -17.20 3.26 -4.57
N PRO A 14 -17.27 4.17 -5.55
CA PRO A 14 -17.07 3.82 -6.95
C PRO A 14 -15.67 3.20 -7.17
N PRO A 15 -15.49 2.38 -8.22
CA PRO A 15 -14.17 1.87 -8.58
C PRO A 15 -13.28 3.04 -9.00
N ALA A 16 -11.99 3.00 -8.65
CA ALA A 16 -11.13 4.14 -8.98
C ALA A 16 -10.84 4.25 -10.47
N ALA A 17 -10.79 5.50 -10.93
CA ALA A 17 -10.39 5.89 -12.27
C ALA A 17 -8.89 6.25 -12.32
N PHE A 18 -8.31 6.66 -11.19
CA PHE A 18 -6.91 7.04 -11.05
C PHE A 18 -6.31 6.49 -9.74
N TRP A 19 -4.99 6.28 -9.72
CA TRP A 19 -4.26 5.77 -8.56
C TRP A 19 -3.07 6.67 -8.25
N ALA A 20 -2.84 6.92 -6.96
CA ALA A 20 -1.67 7.62 -6.48
C ALA A 20 -0.99 6.79 -5.39
N THR A 21 0.34 6.67 -5.48
CA THR A 21 1.13 6.29 -4.33
C THR A 21 1.75 7.52 -3.69
N GLY A 22 1.89 7.46 -2.37
CA GLY A 22 2.58 8.46 -1.59
C GLY A 22 3.53 7.77 -0.63
N ALA A 23 4.71 8.34 -0.40
CA ALA A 23 5.63 7.84 0.61
C ALA A 23 6.27 9.01 1.36
N THR A 24 6.06 9.05 2.69
CA THR A 24 6.91 9.84 3.58
C THR A 24 8.06 8.95 4.03
N VAL A 25 9.17 9.08 3.32
CA VAL A 25 10.36 8.27 3.48
C VAL A 25 11.30 8.91 4.48
N SER A 26 11.80 8.12 5.43
CA SER A 26 13.01 8.51 6.18
C SER A 26 14.23 7.86 5.54
N VAL A 27 15.20 8.69 5.16
CA VAL A 27 16.52 8.22 4.68
C VAL A 27 17.46 7.84 5.83
N VAL A 28 17.16 8.26 7.06
CA VAL A 28 17.95 7.88 8.24
C VAL A 28 17.65 6.43 8.62
N SER A 29 18.70 5.62 8.73
CA SER A 29 18.62 4.23 9.17
C SER A 29 17.90 4.08 10.52
N GLY A 30 16.97 3.13 10.62
CA GLY A 30 16.18 2.83 11.82
C GLY A 30 14.94 3.70 12.03
N ASN A 31 14.77 4.79 11.27
CA ASN A 31 13.56 5.60 11.32
C ASN A 31 12.42 4.99 10.52
N ALA A 32 11.18 5.38 10.82
CA ALA A 32 10.03 4.82 10.14
C ALA A 32 9.77 5.50 8.79
N THR A 33 9.51 4.69 7.77
CA THR A 33 8.91 5.10 6.50
C THR A 33 7.42 4.80 6.53
N ASN A 34 6.62 5.76 6.06
CA ASN A 34 5.19 5.60 5.88
C ASN A 34 4.88 5.62 4.38
N TYR A 35 4.23 4.58 3.90
CA TYR A 35 3.76 4.43 2.53
C TYR A 35 2.23 4.45 2.52
N THR A 36 1.66 5.07 1.50
CA THR A 36 0.22 5.16 1.25
C THR A 36 -0.09 4.83 -0.20
N LEU A 37 -1.20 4.12 -0.42
CA LEU A 37 -1.80 3.92 -1.74
C LEU A 37 -3.28 4.28 -1.64
N GLU A 38 -3.72 5.17 -2.52
CA GLU A 38 -5.07 5.70 -2.57
C GLU A 38 -5.55 5.71 -4.04
N GLY A 39 -6.83 5.47 -4.24
CA GLY A 39 -7.51 5.59 -5.53
C GLY A 39 -8.47 6.76 -5.52
N SER A 40 -8.61 7.43 -6.66
CA SER A 40 -9.63 8.47 -6.88
C SER A 40 -10.58 8.07 -8.00
N ASP A 41 -11.87 8.36 -7.83
CA ASP A 41 -12.86 8.20 -8.89
C ASP A 41 -12.77 9.32 -9.94
N ALA A 42 -13.69 9.34 -10.90
CA ALA A 42 -13.73 10.35 -11.96
C ALA A 42 -14.03 11.77 -11.44
N ASP A 43 -14.61 11.88 -10.24
CA ASP A 43 -14.98 13.14 -9.60
C ASP A 43 -13.91 13.60 -8.58
N GLY A 44 -12.88 12.78 -8.33
CA GLY A 44 -11.77 13.07 -7.43
C GLY A 44 -12.00 12.62 -5.98
N GLU A 45 -13.04 11.84 -5.70
CA GLU A 45 -13.35 11.28 -4.38
C GLU A 45 -12.61 9.95 -4.15
N LEU A 46 -12.43 9.56 -2.88
CA LEU A 46 -11.80 8.29 -2.53
C LEU A 46 -12.58 7.11 -3.11
N ALA A 47 -11.86 6.25 -3.82
CA ALA A 47 -12.42 5.13 -4.56
C ALA A 47 -11.89 3.79 -4.05
N VAL A 48 -12.62 2.71 -4.35
CA VAL A 48 -12.25 1.36 -3.92
C VAL A 48 -11.05 0.88 -4.74
N LEU A 49 -10.02 0.45 -4.01
CA LEU A 49 -8.83 -0.20 -4.54
C LEU A 49 -9.18 -1.65 -4.96
N PRO A 50 -8.64 -2.14 -6.09
CA PRO A 50 -8.95 -3.46 -6.57
C PRO A 50 -8.34 -4.52 -5.66
N VAL A 51 -9.14 -5.54 -5.33
CA VAL A 51 -8.65 -6.76 -4.69
C VAL A 51 -7.55 -7.38 -5.54
N GLY A 52 -6.48 -7.84 -4.90
CA GLY A 52 -5.31 -8.38 -5.58
C GLY A 52 -4.26 -7.33 -5.96
N SER A 53 -4.48 -6.04 -5.64
CA SER A 53 -3.38 -5.06 -5.68
C SER A 53 -2.29 -5.46 -4.70
N THR A 54 -1.05 -5.33 -5.13
CA THR A 54 0.12 -5.76 -4.37
C THR A 54 1.09 -4.61 -4.14
N VAL A 55 1.74 -4.64 -2.98
CA VAL A 55 2.87 -3.79 -2.63
C VAL A 55 4.00 -4.69 -2.16
N THR A 56 5.16 -4.58 -2.79
CA THR A 56 6.35 -5.35 -2.43
C THR A 56 7.45 -4.38 -2.02
N ILE A 57 7.98 -4.57 -0.82
CA ILE A 57 9.11 -3.79 -0.30
C ILE A 57 10.33 -4.71 -0.30
N THR A 58 11.30 -4.37 -1.14
CA THR A 58 12.52 -5.15 -1.35
C THR A 58 13.72 -4.43 -0.76
N PRO A 59 14.40 -4.99 0.25
CA PRO A 59 15.64 -4.41 0.76
C PRO A 59 16.82 -4.70 -0.17
N ASP A 60 17.79 -3.79 -0.20
CA ASP A 60 19.12 -4.09 -0.73
C ASP A 60 19.90 -5.02 0.22
N ALA A 61 21.01 -5.58 -0.27
CA ALA A 61 21.89 -6.41 0.54
C ALA A 61 22.37 -5.66 1.80
N GLY A 62 22.19 -6.29 2.96
CA GLY A 62 22.57 -5.71 4.26
C GLY A 62 21.53 -4.78 4.88
N VAL A 63 20.37 -4.58 4.25
CA VAL A 63 19.23 -3.84 4.82
C VAL A 63 18.24 -4.81 5.44
N THR A 64 17.81 -4.52 6.67
CA THR A 64 16.73 -5.22 7.36
C THR A 64 15.49 -4.34 7.39
N LEU A 65 14.34 -4.90 7.03
CA LEU A 65 13.04 -4.22 7.12
C LEU A 65 12.28 -4.72 8.34
N ALA A 66 12.03 -3.84 9.32
CA ALA A 66 11.16 -4.14 10.44
C ALA A 66 9.75 -3.59 10.14
N PHE A 67 8.78 -4.49 9.95
CA PHE A 67 7.37 -4.11 9.84
C PHE A 67 6.87 -3.48 11.15
N VAL A 68 6.10 -2.40 11.05
CA VAL A 68 5.53 -1.69 12.21
C VAL A 68 4.02 -1.84 12.25
N SER A 69 3.32 -1.48 11.17
CA SER A 69 1.85 -1.54 11.12
C SER A 69 1.35 -1.42 9.67
N ALA A 70 0.14 -1.92 9.41
CA ALA A 70 -0.54 -1.72 8.14
C ALA A 70 -2.05 -1.55 8.32
N LEU A 71 -2.68 -0.90 7.35
CA LEU A 71 -4.12 -0.68 7.25
C LEU A 71 -4.59 -0.99 5.83
N GLY A 72 -5.75 -1.64 5.72
CA GLY A 72 -6.39 -1.94 4.42
C GLY A 72 -5.70 -3.03 3.60
N ILE A 73 -4.68 -3.68 4.15
CA ILE A 73 -3.85 -4.63 3.40
C ILE A 73 -3.39 -5.78 4.30
N VAL A 74 -3.27 -6.98 3.74
CA VAL A 74 -2.69 -8.14 4.41
C VAL A 74 -1.19 -8.16 4.14
N VAL A 75 -0.37 -8.17 5.18
CA VAL A 75 1.10 -8.09 5.08
C VAL A 75 1.74 -9.41 5.48
N THR A 76 2.73 -9.82 4.70
CA THR A 76 3.58 -10.98 4.94
C THR A 76 5.04 -10.53 4.91
N SER A 77 5.78 -10.83 5.98
CA SER A 77 7.24 -10.69 6.00
C SER A 77 7.87 -12.02 5.58
N ASN A 78 8.67 -11.99 4.52
CA ASN A 78 9.25 -13.19 3.93
C ASN A 78 10.65 -13.48 4.51
N PRO A 79 11.10 -14.75 4.47
CA PRO A 79 12.42 -15.14 4.98
C PRO A 79 13.60 -14.48 4.26
N ASP A 80 13.39 -14.01 3.02
CA ASP A 80 14.39 -13.29 2.22
C ASP A 80 14.52 -11.80 2.62
N GLY A 81 13.77 -11.35 3.64
CA GLY A 81 13.77 -9.97 4.12
C GLY A 81 12.80 -9.05 3.40
N THR A 82 12.13 -9.51 2.34
CA THR A 82 11.09 -8.73 1.64
C THR A 82 9.81 -8.65 2.48
N ILE A 83 9.05 -7.58 2.28
CA ILE A 83 7.68 -7.45 2.80
C ILE A 83 6.74 -7.43 1.61
N THR A 84 5.82 -8.39 1.54
CA THR A 84 4.75 -8.41 0.54
C THR A 84 3.44 -8.05 1.21
N ALA A 85 2.63 -7.25 0.53
CA ALA A 85 1.33 -6.83 1.01
C ALA A 85 0.29 -6.96 -0.11
N VAL A 86 -0.89 -7.49 0.20
CA VAL A 86 -1.97 -7.72 -0.77
C VAL A 86 -3.29 -7.19 -0.24
N ILE A 87 -4.02 -6.44 -1.06
CA ILE A 87 -5.40 -6.04 -0.76
C ILE A 87 -6.28 -7.28 -0.91
N ALA A 88 -6.72 -7.83 0.22
CA ALA A 88 -7.49 -9.08 0.28
C ALA A 88 -8.99 -8.89 0.56
N ALA A 89 -9.42 -7.66 0.89
CA ALA A 89 -10.80 -7.33 1.20
C ALA A 89 -11.40 -6.43 0.11
N ALA A 90 -12.69 -6.62 -0.15
CA ALA A 90 -13.48 -5.64 -0.87
C ALA A 90 -13.62 -4.36 -0.02
N ASP A 91 -13.86 -3.22 -0.66
CA ASP A 91 -14.14 -1.91 -0.02
C ASP A 91 -12.94 -1.23 0.67
N VAL A 92 -11.71 -1.59 0.32
CA VAL A 92 -10.53 -0.84 0.77
C VAL A 92 -10.36 0.41 -0.07
N THR A 93 -10.41 1.59 0.54
CA THR A 93 -10.18 2.88 -0.14
C THR A 93 -8.81 3.49 0.14
N ASN A 94 -8.12 2.98 1.17
CA ASN A 94 -6.84 3.50 1.63
C ASN A 94 -5.97 2.36 2.13
N VAL A 95 -4.74 2.29 1.63
CA VAL A 95 -3.71 1.40 2.13
C VAL A 95 -2.63 2.23 2.80
N ARG A 96 -2.21 1.79 3.99
CA ARG A 96 -1.05 2.38 4.67
C ARG A 96 -0.13 1.28 5.15
N ILE A 97 1.17 1.46 4.92
CA ILE A 97 2.21 0.55 5.40
C ILE A 97 3.26 1.38 6.12
N ARG A 98 3.61 0.96 7.34
CA ARG A 98 4.69 1.55 8.12
C ARG A 98 5.74 0.49 8.40
N PHE A 99 6.99 0.80 8.10
CA PHE A 99 8.13 -0.08 8.33
C PHE A 99 9.38 0.74 8.66
N ARG A 100 10.42 0.09 9.16
CA ARG A 100 11.71 0.69 9.51
C ARG A 100 12.84 -0.02 8.76
N PRO A 101 13.45 0.63 7.77
CA PRO A 101 14.66 0.13 7.13
C PRO A 101 15.89 0.42 8.01
N THR A 102 16.72 -0.58 8.24
CA THR A 102 17.99 -0.45 8.96
C THR A 102 19.10 -1.08 8.12
N GLY A 103 20.11 -0.30 7.77
CA GLY A 103 21.27 -0.75 7.01
C GLY A 103 22.39 0.28 7.00
N PRO A 104 23.51 -0.03 6.33
CA PRO A 104 24.62 0.89 6.17
C PRO A 104 24.26 2.06 5.22
N SER A 105 24.97 3.17 5.37
CA SER A 105 24.84 4.33 4.49
C SER A 105 25.14 3.95 3.05
N GLY A 106 24.32 4.43 2.11
CA GLY A 106 24.41 4.08 0.69
C GLY A 106 23.66 2.81 0.28
N SER A 107 23.18 1.99 1.22
CA SER A 107 22.21 0.92 0.93
C SER A 107 20.78 1.44 0.95
N GLY A 108 19.83 0.70 0.38
CA GLY A 108 18.47 1.17 0.22
C GLY A 108 17.41 0.08 0.25
N TYR A 109 16.24 0.46 -0.24
CA TYR A 109 15.13 -0.44 -0.48
C TYR A 109 14.25 0.15 -1.58
N ALA A 110 13.48 -0.72 -2.24
CA ALA A 110 12.49 -0.34 -3.24
C ALA A 110 11.09 -0.71 -2.77
N ILE A 111 10.11 0.15 -3.01
CA ILE A 111 8.68 -0.13 -2.84
C ILE A 111 8.07 -0.23 -4.23
N THR A 112 7.65 -1.42 -4.62
CA THR A 112 6.99 -1.69 -5.91
C THR A 112 5.50 -1.89 -5.67
N THR A 113 4.69 -1.06 -6.31
CA THR A 113 3.23 -1.13 -6.26
C THR A 113 2.71 -1.67 -7.57
N ASN A 114 1.79 -2.61 -7.53
CA ASN A 114 1.13 -3.14 -8.71
C ASN A 114 -0.38 -3.23 -8.48
N VAL A 115 -1.14 -2.52 -9.31
CA VAL A 115 -2.61 -2.56 -9.30
C VAL A 115 -3.07 -3.38 -10.51
N PRO A 116 -3.96 -4.39 -10.34
CA PRO A 116 -4.32 -5.34 -11.38
C PRO A 116 -5.21 -4.76 -12.49
N ILE A 117 -5.50 -3.46 -12.45
CA ILE A 117 -6.11 -2.77 -13.60
C ILE A 117 -5.00 -2.17 -14.47
N ALA A 118 -5.04 -2.50 -15.77
CA ALA A 118 -3.96 -2.23 -16.70
C ALA A 118 -3.65 -0.72 -16.86
N PRO A 119 -2.38 -0.28 -16.77
CA PRO A 119 -1.29 -0.85 -15.97
C PRO A 119 -0.70 0.23 -15.05
N PHE A 120 -1.10 0.24 -13.79
CA PHE A 120 -0.42 1.07 -12.79
C PHE A 120 0.63 0.22 -12.07
N THR A 121 1.89 0.43 -12.45
CA THR A 121 3.05 -0.08 -11.73
C THR A 121 3.96 1.09 -11.38
N GLU A 122 4.25 1.26 -10.11
CA GLU A 122 5.12 2.33 -9.63
C GLU A 122 6.18 1.77 -8.70
N THR A 123 7.43 2.21 -8.88
CA THR A 123 8.55 1.83 -8.04
C THR A 123 9.16 3.08 -7.41
N ILE A 124 9.19 3.11 -6.08
CA ILE A 124 9.86 4.15 -5.29
C ILE A 124 11.15 3.55 -4.73
N SER A 125 12.29 4.08 -5.14
CA SER A 125 13.60 3.68 -4.61
C SER A 125 14.09 4.68 -3.56
N VAL A 126 14.61 4.17 -2.45
CA VAL A 126 15.11 4.97 -1.34
C VAL A 126 16.53 4.55 -1.01
N THR A 127 17.41 5.53 -0.88
CA THR A 127 18.77 5.34 -0.38
C THR A 127 18.88 5.84 1.05
N LEU A 128 19.44 5.01 1.93
CA LEU A 128 19.71 5.36 3.33
C LEU A 128 20.98 6.20 3.44
N THR A 129 20.97 7.13 4.38
CA THR A 129 22.09 8.04 4.71
C THR A 129 22.65 7.73 6.08
#